data_AF-A0A914R0P5-F1
#
_entry.id   AF-A0A914R0P5-F1
#
_cell.length_a   1.000
_cell.length_b   1.000
_cell.length_c   1.000
_cell.angle_alpha   90.00
_cell.angle_beta   90.00
_cell.angle_gamma   90.00
#
_symmetry.space_group_name_H-M   'P 1'
#
loop_
_entity.id
_entity.type
_entity.pdbx_description
1 polymer ?
#
loop_
_entity_poly.entity_id
_entity_poly.type
_entity_poly.pdbx_seq_one_letter_code
_entity_poly.pdbx_strand_id
1 'polypeptide(L)'
;MRNQISSIPKDNGKLSAHLLPQRKYFFVGLGEIFELKNELNSDKKEKKREAVKKVIASMTVGKDVSALFPDVVNCMQTDNVELKKLVYLYLMNYAKSQPDLAIMAVNTFVKVSFETNDRLLFSDII
;
A
#
# COMPACT_ATOMS: atom_id res chain seq x y z
N MET A 1 -62.99 0.51 15.45
CA MET A 1 -61.81 -0.35 15.21
C MET A 1 -60.58 0.55 15.16
N ARG A 2 -59.55 0.20 15.93
CA ARG A 2 -58.27 0.91 16.04
C ARG A 2 -57.42 0.68 14.79
N ASN A 3 -56.68 1.71 14.37
CA ASN A 3 -55.24 1.76 14.09
C ASN A 3 -54.98 3.07 13.28
N GLN A 4 -54.38 4.16 13.81
CA GLN A 4 -52.97 4.34 14.26
C GLN A 4 -52.02 3.71 13.22
N ILE A 5 -51.24 4.48 12.44
CA ILE A 5 -49.83 4.86 12.69
C ILE A 5 -49.47 5.76 11.48
N SER A 6 -49.36 7.08 11.63
CA SER A 6 -48.23 7.87 12.16
C SER A 6 -47.09 8.09 11.16
N SER A 7 -46.91 9.37 10.82
CA SER A 7 -45.65 10.09 10.64
C SER A 7 -44.56 9.43 9.81
N ILE A 8 -44.45 9.88 8.55
CA ILE A 8 -43.21 9.82 7.76
C ILE A 8 -42.12 10.55 8.55
N PRO A 9 -41.05 9.88 9.01
CA PRO A 9 -39.89 10.59 9.54
C PRO A 9 -39.13 11.17 8.34
N LYS A 10 -38.98 12.50 8.32
CA LYS A 10 -37.91 13.14 7.57
C LYS A 10 -36.61 12.73 8.27
N ASP A 11 -35.85 11.82 7.68
CA ASP A 11 -34.49 11.53 8.14
C ASP A 11 -33.54 12.52 7.50
N ASN A 12 -33.42 13.66 8.18
CA ASN A 12 -32.44 14.68 7.93
C ASN A 12 -31.12 14.29 8.59
N GLY A 13 -30.20 13.77 7.78
CA GLY A 13 -28.78 14.12 7.92
C GLY A 13 -27.97 13.41 9.00
N LYS A 14 -28.07 12.08 9.14
CA LYS A 14 -27.00 11.29 9.75
C LYS A 14 -26.55 10.19 8.82
N LEU A 15 -25.53 10.50 8.01
CA LEU A 15 -24.70 9.49 7.37
C LEU A 15 -24.16 8.57 8.48
N SER A 16 -24.77 7.40 8.59
CA SER A 16 -24.36 6.34 9.50
C SER A 16 -22.98 5.88 9.08
N ALA A 17 -21.95 6.38 9.77
CA ALA A 17 -20.60 5.85 9.75
C ALA A 17 -20.62 4.47 10.45
N HIS A 18 -21.28 3.50 9.83
CA HIS A 18 -21.38 2.15 10.35
C HIS A 18 -20.10 1.40 9.99
N LEU A 19 -19.22 1.30 10.99
CA LEU A 19 -18.16 0.29 11.16
C LEU A 19 -17.33 -0.06 9.90
N LEU A 20 -16.38 0.81 9.55
CA LEU A 20 -15.07 0.28 9.19
C LEU A 20 -14.29 0.06 10.48
N PRO A 21 -13.67 -1.11 10.70
CA PRO A 21 -12.82 -1.31 11.85
C PRO A 21 -11.73 -0.23 11.78
N GLN A 22 -11.71 0.66 12.77
CA GLN A 22 -10.66 1.66 12.96
C GLN A 22 -9.36 0.87 13.19
N ARG A 23 -8.72 0.46 12.10
CA ARG A 23 -7.42 -0.19 12.10
C ARG A 23 -6.52 0.83 12.80
N LYS A 24 -6.05 0.51 14.00
CA LYS A 24 -5.11 1.36 14.74
C LYS A 24 -3.82 1.41 13.92
N TYR A 25 -3.76 2.30 12.93
CA TYR A 25 -2.54 2.56 12.20
C TYR A 25 -1.60 3.22 13.20
N PHE A 26 -0.57 2.50 13.60
CA PHE A 26 0.50 3.10 14.38
C PHE A 26 1.21 4.05 13.43
N PHE A 27 1.06 5.36 13.65
CA PHE A 27 1.75 6.31 12.79
C PHE A 27 3.26 6.12 12.94
N VAL A 28 3.97 5.86 11.85
CA VAL A 28 5.44 5.81 11.88
C VAL A 28 5.92 7.21 12.27
N GLY A 29 6.91 7.31 13.15
CA GLY A 29 7.47 8.63 13.48
C GLY A 29 7.99 9.32 12.22
N LEU A 30 7.73 10.62 12.07
CA LEU A 30 8.14 11.39 10.87
C LEU A 30 9.64 11.26 10.57
N GLY A 31 10.49 11.14 11.61
CA GLY A 31 11.92 10.90 11.46
C GLY A 31 12.26 9.52 10.87
N GLU A 32 11.54 8.48 11.26
CA GLU A 32 11.72 7.11 10.74
C GLU A 32 11.25 7.01 9.28
N ILE A 33 10.14 7.68 8.91
CA ILE A 33 9.74 7.80 7.50
C ILE A 33 10.81 8.54 6.70
N PHE A 34 11.33 9.65 7.22
CA PHE A 34 12.33 10.45 6.51
C PHE A 34 13.63 9.68 6.28
N GLU A 35 14.10 8.92 7.28
CA GLU A 35 15.27 8.07 7.16
C GLU A 35 15.08 6.97 6.11
N LEU A 36 13.96 6.24 6.18
CA LEU A 36 13.63 5.20 5.19
C LEU A 36 13.52 5.78 3.78
N LYS A 37 12.92 6.96 3.65
CA LYS A 37 12.83 7.67 2.36
C LYS A 37 14.20 8.00 1.78
N ASN A 38 15.14 8.47 2.61
CA ASN A 38 16.51 8.73 2.19
C ASN A 38 17.23 7.45 1.79
N GLU A 39 17.02 6.34 2.52
CA GLU A 39 17.62 5.04 2.17
C GLU A 39 17.06 4.48 0.85
N LEU A 40 15.75 4.59 0.60
CA LEU A 40 15.09 4.18 -0.66
C LEU A 40 15.59 4.97 -1.88
N ASN A 41 15.93 6.24 -1.68
CA ASN A 41 16.46 7.11 -2.73
C ASN A 41 17.99 7.05 -2.86
N SER A 42 18.69 6.24 -2.04
CA SER A 42 20.15 6.14 -2.11
C SER A 42 20.64 5.45 -3.39
N ASP A 43 21.74 5.92 -3.99
CA ASP A 43 22.33 5.27 -5.17
C ASP A 43 22.85 3.83 -4.89
N LYS A 44 23.02 3.49 -3.62
CA LYS A 44 23.48 2.17 -3.20
C LYS A 44 22.33 1.16 -3.23
N LYS A 45 22.39 0.21 -4.18
CA LYS A 45 21.41 -0.89 -4.33
C LYS A 45 21.16 -1.65 -3.01
N GLU A 46 22.21 -1.90 -2.23
CA GLU A 46 22.08 -2.61 -0.94
C GLU A 46 21.27 -1.80 0.08
N LYS A 47 21.47 -0.47 0.15
CA LYS A 47 20.69 0.40 1.03
C LYS A 47 19.21 0.41 0.66
N LYS A 48 18.89 0.47 -0.64
CA LYS A 48 17.49 0.38 -1.10
C LYS A 48 16.85 -0.92 -0.65
N ARG A 49 17.56 -2.05 -0.80
CA ARG A 49 17.08 -3.38 -0.39
C ARG A 49 16.81 -3.46 1.10
N GLU A 50 17.74 -2.99 1.93
CA GLU A 50 17.53 -2.95 3.38
C GLU A 50 16.35 -2.04 3.76
N ALA A 51 16.22 -0.89 3.11
CA ALA A 51 15.11 0.04 3.33
C ALA A 51 13.76 -0.62 3.01
N VAL A 52 13.61 -1.28 1.87
CA VAL A 52 12.36 -1.97 1.51
C VAL A 52 12.02 -3.06 2.54
N LYS A 53 13.01 -3.81 3.03
CA LYS A 53 12.79 -4.80 4.11
C LYS A 53 12.27 -4.14 5.39
N LYS A 54 12.88 -3.03 5.81
CA LYS A 54 12.42 -2.26 6.98
C LYS A 54 11.00 -1.74 6.78
N VAL A 55 10.66 -1.27 5.58
CA VAL A 55 9.31 -0.80 5.22
C VAL A 55 8.29 -1.94 5.35
N ILE A 56 8.60 -3.13 4.83
CA ILE A 56 7.73 -4.31 4.96
C ILE A 56 7.58 -4.69 6.42
N ALA A 57 8.66 -4.69 7.21
CA ALA A 57 8.60 -4.96 8.64
C ALA A 57 7.73 -3.94 9.40
N SER A 58 7.85 -2.65 9.09
CA SER A 58 6.98 -1.59 9.63
C SER A 58 5.53 -1.79 9.22
N MET A 59 5.28 -2.25 8.00
CA MET A 59 3.93 -2.56 7.53
C MET A 59 3.31 -3.77 8.25
N THR A 60 4.10 -4.81 8.55
CA THR A 60 3.60 -6.02 9.24
C THR A 60 3.26 -5.76 10.69
N VAL A 61 3.94 -4.81 11.35
CA VAL A 61 3.54 -4.35 12.71
C VAL A 61 2.36 -3.36 12.69
N GLY A 62 1.80 -3.08 11.52
CA GLY A 62 0.62 -2.20 11.37
C GLY A 62 0.96 -0.72 11.39
N LYS A 63 2.23 -0.35 11.16
CA LYS A 63 2.58 1.07 11.00
C LYS A 63 2.19 1.59 9.61
N ASP A 64 1.80 2.85 9.55
CA ASP A 64 1.46 3.52 8.28
C ASP A 64 2.73 3.99 7.54
N VAL A 65 3.10 3.25 6.49
CA VAL A 65 4.23 3.56 5.59
C VAL A 65 3.75 4.05 4.21
N SER A 66 2.50 4.48 4.09
CA SER A 66 1.90 4.91 2.81
C SER A 66 2.68 6.07 2.15
N ALA A 67 3.30 6.93 2.95
CA ALA A 67 4.15 8.03 2.47
C ALA A 67 5.38 7.57 1.66
N LEU A 68 5.83 6.33 1.85
CA LEU A 68 6.99 5.73 1.16
C LEU A 68 6.60 5.00 -0.13
N PHE A 69 5.30 4.90 -0.42
CA PHE A 69 4.79 4.23 -1.61
C PHE A 69 5.45 4.68 -2.93
N PRO A 70 5.53 5.98 -3.26
CA PRO A 70 6.17 6.40 -4.51
C PRO A 70 7.66 6.04 -4.57
N ASP A 71 8.37 6.11 -3.43
CA ASP A 71 9.78 5.76 -3.34
C ASP A 71 10.02 4.26 -3.55
N VAL A 72 9.15 3.41 -2.98
CA VAL A 72 9.18 1.95 -3.18
C VAL A 72 8.83 1.57 -4.62
N VAL A 73 7.84 2.21 -5.23
CA VAL A 73 7.46 1.97 -6.64
C VAL A 73 8.59 2.37 -7.59
N ASN A 74 9.33 3.44 -7.29
CA ASN A 74 10.51 3.83 -8.06
C ASN A 74 11.61 2.75 -8.03
N CYS A 75 11.69 1.96 -6.95
CA CYS A 75 12.63 0.84 -6.85
C CYS A 75 12.27 -0.35 -7.75
N MET A 76 11.07 -0.38 -8.36
CA MET A 76 10.62 -1.48 -9.23
C MET A 76 11.37 -1.53 -10.57
N GLN A 77 11.93 -0.40 -11.03
CA GLN A 77 12.69 -0.28 -12.28
C GLN A 77 14.13 -0.80 -12.17
N THR A 78 14.48 -1.46 -11.06
CA THR A 78 15.83 -2.01 -10.84
C THR A 78 16.03 -3.35 -11.56
N ASP A 79 17.26 -3.60 -12.01
CA ASP A 79 17.68 -4.90 -12.56
C ASP A 79 17.90 -5.96 -11.47
N ASN A 80 17.89 -5.58 -10.20
CA ASN A 80 18.07 -6.51 -9.09
C ASN A 80 16.77 -7.29 -8.83
N VAL A 81 16.76 -8.56 -9.22
CA VAL A 81 15.63 -9.49 -9.05
C VAL A 81 15.14 -9.58 -7.61
N GLU A 82 16.06 -9.61 -6.62
CA GLU A 82 15.66 -9.68 -5.22
C GLU A 82 14.92 -8.42 -4.76
N LEU A 83 15.41 -7.24 -5.15
CA LEU A 83 14.76 -5.98 -4.83
C LEU A 83 13.38 -5.89 -5.49
N LYS A 84 13.27 -6.37 -6.73
CA LYS A 84 11.99 -6.48 -7.43
C LYS A 84 11.00 -7.35 -6.64
N LYS A 85 11.40 -8.56 -6.22
CA LYS A 85 10.57 -9.46 -5.38
C LYS A 85 10.10 -8.80 -4.08
N LEU A 86 10.95 -8.01 -3.43
CA LEU A 86 10.56 -7.26 -2.23
C LEU A 86 9.51 -6.19 -2.52
N VAL A 87 9.66 -5.44 -3.61
CA VAL A 87 8.66 -4.45 -4.05
C VAL A 87 7.32 -5.14 -4.37
N TYR A 88 7.35 -6.29 -5.05
CA TYR A 88 6.14 -7.09 -5.27
C TYR A 88 5.47 -7.54 -3.97
N LEU A 89 6.25 -8.04 -3.01
CA LEU A 89 5.73 -8.46 -1.71
C LEU A 89 5.05 -7.29 -0.98
N TYR A 90 5.66 -6.11 -1.02
CA TYR A 90 5.07 -4.88 -0.50
C TYR A 90 3.72 -4.58 -1.15
N LEU A 91 3.65 -4.61 -2.49
CA LEU A 91 2.41 -4.34 -3.23
C LEU A 91 1.31 -5.38 -2.96
N MET A 92 1.66 -6.67 -2.90
CA MET A 92 0.71 -7.74 -2.55
C MET A 92 0.16 -7.58 -1.13
N ASN A 93 1.00 -7.18 -0.18
CA ASN A 93 0.55 -6.90 1.18
C ASN A 93 -0.36 -5.66 1.25
N TYR A 94 -0.09 -4.66 0.40
CA TYR A 94 -0.94 -3.48 0.25
C TYR A 94 -2.29 -3.83 -0.37
N ALA A 95 -2.32 -4.70 -1.38
CA ALA A 95 -3.57 -5.14 -1.99
C ALA A 95 -4.55 -5.79 -0.98
N LYS A 96 -4.01 -6.49 0.04
CA LYS A 96 -4.81 -7.08 1.11
C LYS A 96 -5.24 -6.06 2.17
N SER A 97 -4.37 -5.12 2.52
CA SER A 97 -4.60 -4.18 3.64
C SER A 97 -5.31 -2.88 3.23
N GLN A 98 -5.04 -2.39 2.03
CA GLN A 98 -5.44 -1.09 1.48
C GLN A 98 -5.61 -1.20 -0.05
N PRO A 99 -6.75 -1.72 -0.52
CA PRO A 99 -6.99 -1.97 -1.94
C PRO A 99 -6.92 -0.68 -2.79
N ASP A 100 -7.36 0.46 -2.26
CA ASP A 100 -7.36 1.74 -2.99
C ASP A 100 -5.94 2.18 -3.42
N LEU A 101 -4.96 2.01 -2.52
CA LEU A 101 -3.54 2.26 -2.80
C LEU A 101 -2.96 1.23 -3.77
N ALA A 102 -3.39 -0.03 -3.66
CA ALA A 102 -2.96 -1.08 -4.57
C ALA A 102 -3.48 -0.86 -6.01
N ILE A 103 -4.69 -0.32 -6.19
CA ILE A 103 -5.21 0.05 -7.51
C ILE A 103 -4.31 1.07 -8.19
N MET A 104 -3.79 2.07 -7.45
CA MET A 104 -2.81 3.01 -7.99
C MET A 104 -1.50 2.31 -8.39
N ALA A 105 -1.06 1.31 -7.62
CA ALA A 105 0.09 0.50 -7.96
C ALA A 105 -0.12 -0.29 -9.25
N VAL A 106 -1.31 -0.87 -9.46
CA VAL A 106 -1.65 -1.68 -10.63
C VAL A 106 -1.46 -0.88 -11.93
N ASN A 107 -1.89 0.38 -11.96
CA ASN A 107 -1.71 1.23 -13.13
C ASN A 107 -0.22 1.44 -13.48
N THR A 108 0.63 1.61 -12.46
CA THR A 108 2.09 1.72 -12.66
C THR A 108 2.71 0.37 -12.99
N PHE A 109 2.20 -0.71 -12.40
CA PHE A 109 2.65 -2.07 -12.62
C PHE A 109 2.45 -2.54 -14.05
N VAL A 110 1.27 -2.29 -14.60
CA VAL A 110 0.94 -2.57 -16.00
C VAL A 110 1.92 -1.86 -16.93
N LYS A 111 2.19 -0.57 -16.70
CA LYS A 111 3.19 0.18 -17.47
C LYS A 111 4.59 -0.43 -17.38
N VAL A 112 5.08 -0.73 -16.17
CA VAL A 112 6.42 -1.30 -16.00
C VAL A 112 6.54 -2.70 -16.59
N SER A 113 5.50 -3.53 -16.50
CA SER A 113 5.48 -4.85 -17.14
C SER A 113 5.53 -4.77 -18.67
N PHE A 114 4.90 -3.76 -19.28
CA PHE A 114 4.97 -3.55 -20.72
C PHE A 114 6.34 -2.99 -21.16
N GLU A 115 6.98 -2.15 -20.34
CA GLU A 115 8.28 -1.53 -20.63
C GLU A 115 9.46 -2.49 -20.41
N THR A 116 9.41 -3.36 -19.40
CA THR A 116 10.56 -4.20 -19.02
C THR A 116 10.66 -5.54 -19.74
N ASN A 117 9.72 -5.89 -20.62
CA ASN A 117 9.69 -7.18 -21.34
C ASN A 117 9.93 -8.41 -20.43
N ASP A 118 9.62 -8.25 -19.14
CA ASP A 118 9.99 -9.20 -18.07
C ASP A 118 8.89 -10.25 -17.96
N ARG A 119 8.71 -11.02 -19.05
CA ARG A 119 7.72 -12.11 -19.16
C ARG A 119 7.91 -13.20 -18.10
N LEU A 120 9.07 -13.25 -17.44
CA LEU A 120 9.47 -14.33 -16.53
C LEU A 120 8.95 -14.17 -15.10
N LEU A 121 8.46 -12.99 -14.69
CA LEU A 121 7.94 -12.81 -13.33
C LEU A 121 6.47 -13.20 -13.17
N PHE A 122 5.71 -13.23 -14.26
CA PHE A 122 4.29 -13.63 -14.21
C PHE A 122 4.10 -15.15 -14.13
N SER A 123 5.03 -15.96 -14.67
CA SER A 123 4.91 -17.42 -14.67
C SER A 123 5.20 -18.06 -13.31
N ASP A 124 5.98 -17.40 -12.46
CA ASP A 124 6.43 -17.98 -11.18
C ASP A 124 5.54 -17.56 -10.00
N ILE A 125 4.55 -16.68 -10.24
CA ILE A 125 3.69 -16.08 -9.21
C ILE A 125 2.25 -16.62 -9.24
N ILE A 126 1.83 -17.32 -10.32
CA ILE A 126 0.50 -17.97 -10.42
C ILE A 126 0.63 -19.49 -10.31
#